data_AF-A0A382F3U4-F1
#
_entry.id   AF-A0A382F3U4-F1
#
_cell.length_a   1.000
_cell.length_b   1.000
_cell.length_c   1.000
_cell.angle_alpha   90.00
_cell.angle_beta   90.00
_cell.angle_gamma   90.00
#
_symmetry.space_group_name_H-M   'P 1'
#
loop_
_entity.id
_entity.type
_entity.pdbx_description
1 polymer ?
#
loop_
_entity_poly.entity_id
_entity_poly.type
_entity_poly.pdbx_seq_one_letter_code
_entity_poly.pdbx_strand_id
1 'polypeptide(L)'
;MKFIKKYILFGFVTLFIISCSDDSLNLQDSGTKENLIESANTEGYNEERNLYFGDTHVHTKYSFDAYIFGTTATPDDAYNFAQGGAIKHPLGFDMQLSEPLDFYAVTDHGFFLGLFEKLADTSHPASSLPGAGPYHDINAPGNTGIDSISRRRNAFANFFWLSTFGNQFSQWRAKRVKNNIALSMPMFDYDVHKTAWKDIAESAERNNKPGKFTTFIGYEFTTNSGLIEGGNLHRNVLFETSEYPKRPWTRIDSINPEDLWSWMDQLRELGLDSIAIPHNSNGSNGRMFETKAWDGSLVDKEYADFRMRNEPIVENTQVKGTSDTHPLLSPDDEWADFEIFPYRIGRGKTYSDPNGGYVRQAYKRGLGLQWEDRGNPYKFGVIGSSDTHTAAGAFVESDFYAKVGVLDGLPALRGTVPITGQEYMELSQGEDNSNNFIEKEQGRYVDTYYSLWSASGLAAVWAE
;
A
#
# COMPACT_ATOMS: atom_id res chain seq x y z
N MET A 1 -36.81 -17.61 -70.03
CA MET A 1 -35.58 -18.41 -69.82
C MET A 1 -34.79 -17.81 -68.66
N LYS A 2 -34.71 -18.58 -67.56
CA LYS A 2 -33.66 -18.66 -66.53
C LYS A 2 -33.07 -17.38 -65.87
N PHE A 3 -33.37 -17.28 -64.56
CA PHE A 3 -32.48 -17.11 -63.40
C PHE A 3 -31.46 -15.93 -63.34
N ILE A 4 -31.52 -15.12 -62.26
CA ILE A 4 -30.54 -15.12 -61.14
C ILE A 4 -30.86 -13.96 -60.15
N LYS A 5 -31.09 -14.35 -58.88
CA LYS A 5 -30.79 -13.71 -57.58
C LYS A 5 -30.82 -12.17 -57.43
N LYS A 6 -31.62 -11.71 -56.45
CA LYS A 6 -31.10 -10.92 -55.31
C LYS A 6 -32.13 -10.85 -54.17
N TYR A 7 -32.03 -11.80 -53.23
CA TYR A 7 -32.42 -11.55 -51.85
C TYR A 7 -31.29 -10.72 -51.24
N ILE A 8 -31.50 -9.42 -51.05
CA ILE A 8 -30.68 -8.64 -50.11
C ILE A 8 -31.36 -8.83 -48.76
N LEU A 9 -30.91 -9.86 -48.05
CA LEU A 9 -31.10 -9.97 -46.62
C LEU A 9 -30.34 -8.79 -46.02
N PHE A 10 -31.06 -7.76 -45.60
CA PHE A 10 -30.53 -6.69 -44.78
C PHE A 10 -30.23 -7.31 -43.41
N GLY A 11 -29.05 -7.91 -43.28
CA GLY A 11 -28.49 -8.25 -41.98
C GLY A 11 -28.22 -6.93 -41.27
N PHE A 12 -29.12 -6.52 -40.40
CA PHE A 12 -28.82 -5.55 -39.35
C PHE A 12 -27.70 -6.17 -38.51
N VAL A 13 -26.46 -5.90 -38.89
CA VAL A 13 -25.34 -5.94 -37.95
C VAL A 13 -25.56 -4.72 -37.06
N THR A 14 -26.32 -4.90 -36.00
CA THR A 14 -26.28 -4.00 -34.86
C THR A 14 -24.88 -4.15 -34.28
N LEU A 15 -23.94 -3.33 -34.78
CA LEU A 15 -22.71 -3.04 -34.06
C LEU A 15 -23.18 -2.39 -32.75
N PHE A 16 -23.33 -3.20 -31.70
CA PHE A 16 -23.31 -2.66 -30.36
C PHE A 16 -21.96 -1.98 -30.22
N ILE A 17 -21.96 -0.64 -30.29
CA ILE A 17 -20.89 0.16 -29.73
C ILE A 17 -20.96 -0.17 -28.24
N ILE A 18 -20.23 -1.20 -27.82
CA ILE A 18 -19.98 -1.46 -26.42
C ILE A 18 -19.18 -0.23 -26.00
N SER A 19 -19.85 0.72 -25.36
CA SER A 19 -19.19 1.85 -24.71
C SER A 19 -18.14 1.27 -23.79
N CYS A 20 -16.86 1.54 -24.08
CA CYS A 20 -15.78 1.20 -23.18
C CYS A 20 -16.05 1.95 -21.87
N SER A 21 -16.34 1.22 -20.80
CA SER A 21 -16.51 1.82 -19.48
C SER A 21 -15.25 1.54 -18.68
N ASP A 22 -14.43 2.57 -18.45
CA ASP A 22 -13.36 2.49 -17.48
C ASP A 22 -13.93 2.84 -16.11
N ASP A 23 -14.17 1.81 -15.29
CA ASP A 23 -14.71 2.01 -13.94
C ASP A 23 -13.72 2.79 -13.04
N SER A 24 -12.42 2.92 -13.40
CA SER A 24 -11.47 3.76 -12.62
C SER A 24 -11.64 5.25 -12.84
N LEU A 25 -12.40 5.66 -13.85
CA LEU A 25 -12.75 7.06 -14.14
C LEU A 25 -14.24 7.33 -13.84
N ASN A 26 -14.93 6.36 -13.24
CA ASN A 26 -16.33 6.50 -12.87
C ASN A 26 -16.44 6.88 -11.40
N LEU A 27 -16.62 8.16 -11.11
CA LEU A 27 -16.74 8.65 -9.74
C LEU A 27 -18.02 8.12 -9.08
N GLN A 28 -17.90 7.79 -7.80
CA GLN A 28 -18.97 7.44 -6.87
C GLN A 28 -18.96 8.48 -5.75
N ASP A 29 -20.13 8.74 -5.18
CA ASP A 29 -20.30 9.51 -3.97
C ASP A 29 -20.69 8.52 -2.86
N SER A 30 -19.94 8.51 -1.77
CA SER A 30 -20.16 7.66 -0.59
C SER A 30 -21.44 8.04 0.18
N GLY A 31 -22.10 9.15 -0.19
CA GLY A 31 -23.46 9.47 0.22
C GLY A 31 -23.57 10.42 1.41
N THR A 32 -22.46 10.93 1.93
CA THR A 32 -22.40 12.02 2.90
C THR A 32 -22.08 13.32 2.17
N LYS A 33 -23.08 13.86 1.45
CA LYS A 33 -23.01 15.27 1.06
C LYS A 33 -22.94 16.08 2.35
N GLU A 34 -21.74 16.57 2.66
CA GLU A 34 -21.57 17.61 3.66
C GLU A 34 -22.61 18.70 3.33
N ASN A 35 -23.55 18.90 4.25
CA ASN A 35 -24.03 20.25 4.42
C ASN A 35 -22.76 21.06 4.67
N LEU A 36 -22.43 21.95 3.73
CA LEU A 36 -21.35 22.93 3.81
C LEU A 36 -21.04 23.17 5.29
N ILE A 37 -19.97 22.55 5.80
CA ILE A 37 -19.54 22.83 7.16
C ILE A 37 -19.27 24.32 7.12
N GLU A 38 -20.06 25.11 7.86
CA GLU A 38 -19.76 26.51 8.03
C GLU A 38 -18.31 26.56 8.47
N SER A 39 -17.47 27.23 7.67
CA SER A 39 -16.05 27.45 7.93
C SER A 39 -15.93 28.30 9.18
N ALA A 40 -16.18 27.67 10.32
CA ALA A 40 -16.13 28.25 11.64
C ALA A 40 -14.88 27.68 12.31
N ASN A 41 -14.10 28.59 12.85
CA ASN A 41 -12.91 28.26 13.60
C ASN A 41 -13.27 27.27 14.73
N THR A 42 -12.56 26.15 14.78
CA THR A 42 -12.71 25.16 15.84
C THR A 42 -12.20 25.71 17.17
N GLU A 43 -12.56 25.05 18.27
CA GLU A 43 -11.97 25.37 19.58
C GLU A 43 -10.44 25.15 19.51
N GLY A 44 -9.66 26.16 19.88
CA GLY A 44 -8.20 26.12 19.76
C GLY A 44 -7.64 26.59 18.40
N TYR A 45 -8.48 27.13 17.51
CA TYR A 45 -8.03 27.78 16.28
C TYR A 45 -6.90 28.80 16.52
N ASN A 46 -5.88 28.76 15.66
CA ASN A 46 -4.75 29.66 15.68
C ASN A 46 -4.52 30.23 14.28
N GLU A 47 -4.51 31.56 14.15
CA GLU A 47 -4.23 32.27 12.89
C GLU A 47 -2.85 31.93 12.30
N GLU A 48 -1.91 31.46 13.13
CA GLU A 48 -0.55 31.06 12.74
C GLU A 48 -0.44 29.55 12.40
N ARG A 49 -1.56 28.82 12.33
CA ARG A 49 -1.72 27.35 12.16
C ARG A 49 -1.77 26.55 13.45
N ASN A 50 -2.47 25.42 13.36
CA ASN A 50 -2.51 24.34 14.35
C ASN A 50 -1.72 23.14 13.87
N LEU A 51 -1.12 22.42 14.83
CA LEU A 51 -0.42 21.17 14.58
C LEU A 51 -1.37 20.00 14.81
N TYR A 52 -1.47 19.11 13.82
CA TYR A 52 -2.27 17.90 13.87
C TYR A 52 -1.40 16.67 13.61
N PHE A 53 -1.70 15.58 14.29
CA PHE A 53 -0.98 14.30 14.20
C PHE A 53 -1.88 13.19 13.68
N GLY A 54 -1.32 12.31 12.86
CA GLY A 54 -2.08 11.23 12.25
C GLY A 54 -1.21 10.16 11.59
N ASP A 55 -1.86 9.30 10.83
CA ASP A 55 -1.20 8.26 10.04
C ASP A 55 -1.89 8.13 8.68
N THR A 56 -1.11 8.09 7.61
CA THR A 56 -1.62 8.00 6.24
C THR A 56 -1.34 6.66 5.60
N HIS A 57 -0.86 5.68 6.37
CA HIS A 57 -0.36 4.43 5.84
C HIS A 57 -0.72 3.25 6.74
N VAL A 58 -1.89 2.65 6.50
CA VAL A 58 -2.47 1.65 7.40
C VAL A 58 -3.13 0.55 6.59
N HIS A 59 -2.78 -0.70 6.89
CA HIS A 59 -3.37 -1.88 6.28
C HIS A 59 -4.27 -2.63 7.26
N THR A 60 -5.38 -3.13 6.73
CA THR A 60 -6.46 -3.85 7.41
C THR A 60 -6.61 -5.25 6.83
N LYS A 61 -7.67 -5.96 7.19
CA LYS A 61 -8.01 -7.26 6.58
C LYS A 61 -8.21 -7.23 5.06
N TYR A 62 -8.36 -6.05 4.46
CA TYR A 62 -8.55 -5.93 3.01
C TYR A 62 -7.24 -5.92 2.22
N SER A 63 -6.10 -5.61 2.85
CA SER A 63 -4.80 -5.87 2.24
C SER A 63 -4.49 -7.37 2.27
N PHE A 64 -3.99 -7.89 1.15
CA PHE A 64 -3.68 -9.31 1.02
C PHE A 64 -2.61 -9.76 2.01
N ASP A 65 -1.59 -8.94 2.24
CA ASP A 65 -0.45 -9.31 3.06
C ASP A 65 -0.79 -9.22 4.55
N ALA A 66 -1.43 -8.14 5.00
CA ALA A 66 -1.98 -8.01 6.35
C ALA A 66 -2.90 -9.19 6.69
N TYR A 67 -3.82 -9.57 5.78
CA TYR A 67 -4.69 -10.71 6.00
C TYR A 67 -3.90 -12.03 6.11
N ILE A 68 -2.96 -12.30 5.19
CA ILE A 68 -2.10 -13.49 5.26
C ILE A 68 -1.27 -13.53 6.56
N PHE A 69 -0.94 -12.36 7.11
CA PHE A 69 -0.16 -12.22 8.35
C PHE A 69 -1.00 -12.25 9.63
N GLY A 70 -2.31 -12.49 9.52
CA GLY A 70 -3.19 -12.74 10.67
C GLY A 70 -4.18 -11.63 10.98
N THR A 71 -4.13 -10.51 10.26
CA THR A 71 -4.98 -9.36 10.55
C THR A 71 -6.40 -9.58 10.07
N THR A 72 -7.34 -9.51 11.02
CA THR A 72 -8.77 -9.59 10.78
C THR A 72 -9.51 -8.30 11.10
N ALA A 73 -8.78 -7.26 11.56
CA ALA A 73 -9.32 -5.94 11.84
C ALA A 73 -9.86 -5.29 10.57
N THR A 74 -11.04 -4.68 10.68
CA THR A 74 -11.74 -3.96 9.61
C THR A 74 -11.22 -2.52 9.47
N PRO A 75 -11.56 -1.81 8.38
CA PRO A 75 -11.35 -0.36 8.31
C PRO A 75 -11.97 0.41 9.49
N ASP A 76 -13.19 0.04 9.93
CA ASP A 76 -13.82 0.67 11.11
C ASP A 76 -13.04 0.42 12.40
N ASP A 77 -12.44 -0.77 12.58
CA ASP A 77 -11.58 -1.07 13.72
C ASP A 77 -10.32 -0.17 13.71
N ALA A 78 -9.74 0.06 12.52
CA ALA A 78 -8.58 0.92 12.34
C ALA A 78 -8.89 2.38 12.77
N TYR A 79 -10.05 2.91 12.37
CA TYR A 79 -10.49 4.24 12.81
C TYR A 79 -10.85 4.27 14.30
N ASN A 80 -11.45 3.22 14.85
CA ASN A 80 -11.68 3.12 16.29
C ASN A 80 -10.36 3.17 17.07
N PHE A 81 -9.31 2.50 16.61
CA PHE A 81 -7.97 2.59 17.20
C PHE A 81 -7.42 4.02 17.15
N ALA A 82 -7.48 4.68 16.00
CA ALA A 82 -7.01 6.06 15.84
C ALA A 82 -7.75 7.05 16.74
N GLN A 83 -9.03 6.79 17.04
CA GLN A 83 -9.84 7.57 17.99
C GLN A 83 -9.59 7.21 19.47
N GLY A 84 -8.60 6.36 19.76
CA GLY A 84 -8.20 5.95 21.12
C GLY A 84 -8.89 4.69 21.65
N GLY A 85 -9.65 3.98 20.82
CA GLY A 85 -10.24 2.68 21.17
C GLY A 85 -9.20 1.56 21.18
N ALA A 86 -9.47 0.49 21.94
CA ALA A 86 -8.64 -0.71 21.92
C ALA A 86 -9.08 -1.66 20.80
N ILE A 87 -8.11 -2.23 20.06
CA ILE A 87 -8.33 -3.31 19.09
C ILE A 87 -7.39 -4.48 19.35
N LYS A 88 -7.68 -5.66 18.78
CA LYS A 88 -6.87 -6.87 18.99
C LYS A 88 -5.73 -6.99 17.99
N HIS A 89 -4.52 -7.20 18.50
CA HIS A 89 -3.40 -7.70 17.70
C HIS A 89 -3.75 -9.10 17.16
N PRO A 90 -3.23 -9.55 16.00
CA PRO A 90 -3.41 -10.92 15.52
C PRO A 90 -3.07 -12.04 16.52
N LEU A 91 -2.24 -11.76 17.51
CA LEU A 91 -1.90 -12.69 18.61
C LEU A 91 -2.88 -12.63 19.81
N GLY A 92 -3.89 -11.77 19.76
CA GLY A 92 -5.01 -11.72 20.71
C GLY A 92 -4.89 -10.74 21.89
N PHE A 93 -3.75 -10.05 22.03
CA PHE A 93 -3.61 -8.97 23.03
C PHE A 93 -4.17 -7.64 22.52
N ASP A 94 -4.44 -6.70 23.41
CA ASP A 94 -4.99 -5.38 23.07
C ASP A 94 -3.89 -4.41 22.62
N MET A 95 -4.21 -3.60 21.61
CA MET A 95 -3.43 -2.45 21.13
C MET A 95 -4.29 -1.20 21.30
N GLN A 96 -3.74 -0.16 21.92
CA GLN A 96 -4.44 1.10 22.16
C GLN A 96 -3.45 2.26 22.23
N LEU A 97 -3.80 3.39 21.62
CA LEU A 97 -3.00 4.61 21.72
C LEU A 97 -3.12 5.25 23.11
N SER A 98 -2.04 5.87 23.57
CA SER A 98 -2.07 6.71 24.77
C SER A 98 -2.90 7.98 24.56
N GLU A 99 -2.87 8.52 23.34
CA GLU A 99 -3.61 9.70 22.91
C GLU A 99 -4.23 9.45 21.53
N PRO A 100 -5.49 9.86 21.30
CA PRO A 100 -6.09 9.79 19.96
C PRO A 100 -5.33 10.63 18.93
N LEU A 101 -5.44 10.22 17.67
CA LEU A 101 -4.92 10.97 16.52
C LEU A 101 -5.98 11.96 16.01
N ASP A 102 -5.52 12.99 15.30
CA ASP A 102 -6.37 14.00 14.66
C ASP A 102 -6.84 13.55 13.28
N PHE A 103 -6.06 12.72 12.58
CA PHE A 103 -6.44 12.16 11.30
C PHE A 103 -5.88 10.76 11.04
N TYR A 104 -6.54 10.02 10.16
CA TYR A 104 -6.13 8.65 9.81
C TYR A 104 -6.59 8.27 8.41
N ALA A 105 -5.79 7.49 7.68
CA ALA A 105 -6.18 6.94 6.38
C ALA A 105 -5.88 5.44 6.31
N VAL A 106 -6.90 4.66 5.96
CA VAL A 106 -6.73 3.25 5.57
C VAL A 106 -6.27 3.23 4.13
N THR A 107 -5.10 2.65 3.88
CA THR A 107 -4.45 2.61 2.57
C THR A 107 -4.03 1.19 2.22
N ASP A 108 -4.98 0.26 2.31
CA ASP A 108 -4.76 -1.12 1.88
C ASP A 108 -4.23 -1.18 0.44
N HIS A 109 -3.44 -2.21 0.14
CA HIS A 109 -2.96 -2.48 -1.22
C HIS A 109 -4.10 -2.47 -2.24
N GLY A 110 -4.10 -1.49 -3.15
CA GLY A 110 -5.20 -1.23 -4.06
C GLY A 110 -5.48 -2.34 -5.05
N PHE A 111 -4.60 -3.33 -5.19
CA PHE A 111 -4.82 -4.52 -5.99
C PHE A 111 -5.20 -5.69 -5.08
N PHE A 112 -6.17 -6.51 -5.50
CA PHE A 112 -6.72 -7.63 -4.72
C PHE A 112 -7.40 -7.27 -3.39
N LEU A 113 -7.84 -6.02 -3.20
CA LEU A 113 -8.63 -5.60 -2.03
C LEU A 113 -9.71 -6.64 -1.65
N GLY A 114 -9.65 -7.11 -0.41
CA GLY A 114 -10.58 -8.06 0.20
C GLY A 114 -10.61 -9.46 -0.40
N LEU A 115 -9.81 -9.74 -1.45
CA LEU A 115 -9.85 -11.03 -2.12
C LEU A 115 -9.41 -12.16 -1.19
N PHE A 116 -8.34 -11.96 -0.41
CA PHE A 116 -7.73 -13.01 0.42
C PHE A 116 -8.61 -13.42 1.60
N GLU A 117 -9.39 -12.48 2.14
CA GLU A 117 -10.47 -12.81 3.09
C GLU A 117 -11.47 -13.79 2.46
N LYS A 118 -11.89 -13.52 1.22
CA LYS A 118 -12.88 -14.35 0.51
C LYS A 118 -12.32 -15.65 -0.06
N LEU A 119 -11.03 -15.71 -0.37
CA LEU A 119 -10.35 -16.96 -0.73
C LEU A 119 -10.25 -17.88 0.48
N ALA A 120 -10.00 -17.33 1.68
CA ALA A 120 -9.87 -18.07 2.92
C ALA A 120 -11.20 -18.60 3.47
N ASP A 121 -12.30 -17.88 3.24
CA ASP A 121 -13.64 -18.26 3.66
C ASP A 121 -14.22 -19.38 2.77
N THR A 122 -14.15 -20.63 3.26
CA THR A 122 -14.64 -21.83 2.55
C THR A 122 -16.14 -21.85 2.28
N SER A 123 -16.91 -20.92 2.87
CA SER A 123 -18.34 -20.73 2.56
C SER A 123 -18.59 -19.78 1.38
N HIS A 124 -17.61 -18.96 1.01
CA HIS A 124 -17.72 -17.98 -0.07
C HIS A 124 -17.35 -18.60 -1.42
N PRO A 125 -18.03 -18.28 -2.54
CA PRO A 125 -17.71 -18.83 -3.86
C PRO A 125 -16.26 -18.61 -4.31
N ALA A 126 -15.65 -17.50 -3.90
CA ALA A 126 -14.25 -17.19 -4.20
C ALA A 126 -13.26 -18.26 -3.67
N SER A 127 -13.59 -18.99 -2.60
CA SER A 127 -12.76 -20.08 -2.08
C SER A 127 -12.57 -21.26 -3.05
N SER A 128 -13.37 -21.31 -4.12
CA SER A 128 -13.24 -22.29 -5.21
C SER A 128 -12.43 -21.77 -6.40
N LEU A 129 -11.94 -20.53 -6.35
CA LEU A 129 -11.10 -19.96 -7.40
C LEU A 129 -9.73 -20.67 -7.47
N PRO A 130 -9.09 -20.70 -8.64
CA PRO A 130 -7.79 -21.35 -8.80
C PRO A 130 -6.76 -20.82 -7.79
N GLY A 131 -6.22 -21.75 -7.00
CA GLY A 131 -5.18 -21.47 -6.02
C GLY A 131 -5.66 -20.84 -4.69
N ALA A 132 -6.95 -20.90 -4.39
CA ALA A 132 -7.51 -20.50 -3.09
C ALA A 132 -7.09 -21.42 -1.92
N GLY A 133 -6.81 -22.70 -2.20
CA GLY A 133 -6.58 -23.75 -1.19
C GLY A 133 -5.59 -23.39 -0.06
N PRO A 134 -4.39 -22.82 -0.35
CA PRO A 134 -3.45 -22.42 0.70
C PRO A 134 -4.01 -21.45 1.74
N TYR A 135 -5.02 -20.65 1.38
CA TYR A 135 -5.61 -19.61 2.24
C TYR A 135 -6.79 -20.11 3.08
N HIS A 136 -7.39 -21.27 2.77
CA HIS A 136 -8.57 -21.81 3.47
C HIS A 136 -8.36 -21.84 4.99
N ASP A 137 -9.17 -21.12 5.76
CA ASP A 137 -9.06 -21.09 7.23
C ASP A 137 -7.70 -20.55 7.76
N ILE A 138 -6.96 -19.76 6.97
CA ILE A 138 -5.65 -19.23 7.37
C ILE A 138 -5.72 -18.37 8.65
N ASN A 139 -6.86 -17.74 8.92
CA ASN A 139 -7.11 -16.94 10.13
C ASN A 139 -8.18 -17.56 11.04
N ALA A 140 -8.44 -18.86 10.93
CA ALA A 140 -9.35 -19.54 11.85
C ALA A 140 -8.84 -19.45 13.31
N PRO A 141 -9.74 -19.41 14.31
CA PRO A 141 -9.36 -19.36 15.72
C PRO A 141 -8.35 -20.45 16.09
N GLY A 142 -7.25 -20.06 16.73
CA GLY A 142 -6.16 -20.97 17.10
C GLY A 142 -5.04 -21.12 16.07
N ASN A 143 -5.20 -20.63 14.84
CA ASN A 143 -4.19 -20.71 13.78
C ASN A 143 -3.22 -19.50 13.79
N THR A 144 -2.73 -19.10 14.96
CA THR A 144 -1.87 -17.92 15.15
C THR A 144 -0.53 -18.26 15.83
N GLY A 145 -0.31 -19.55 16.13
CA GLY A 145 0.92 -20.05 16.74
C GLY A 145 2.12 -20.11 15.78
N ILE A 146 3.28 -20.47 16.33
CA ILE A 146 4.56 -20.63 15.62
C ILE A 146 4.46 -21.68 14.50
N ASP A 147 3.60 -22.68 14.67
CA ASP A 147 3.29 -23.71 13.67
C ASP A 147 2.60 -23.15 12.41
N SER A 148 1.93 -22.00 12.51
CA SER A 148 1.27 -21.34 11.36
C SER A 148 2.24 -20.56 10.45
N ILE A 149 3.47 -20.29 10.91
CA ILE A 149 4.40 -19.36 10.27
C ILE A 149 4.86 -19.83 8.90
N SER A 150 5.27 -21.09 8.78
CA SER A 150 5.70 -21.68 7.50
C SER A 150 4.58 -21.59 6.48
N ARG A 151 3.35 -21.99 6.89
CA ARG A 151 2.16 -21.93 6.04
C ARG A 151 1.89 -20.51 5.53
N ARG A 152 1.97 -19.49 6.39
CA ARG A 152 1.73 -18.08 6.02
C ARG A 152 2.79 -17.53 5.08
N ARG A 153 4.08 -17.84 5.32
CA ARG A 153 5.16 -17.46 4.40
C ARG A 153 4.96 -18.08 3.01
N ASN A 154 4.50 -19.32 2.94
CA ASN A 154 4.24 -20.00 1.67
C ASN A 154 3.00 -19.47 0.97
N ALA A 155 1.94 -19.16 1.73
CA ALA A 155 0.76 -18.48 1.20
C ALA A 155 1.16 -17.13 0.57
N PHE A 156 2.00 -16.35 1.27
CA PHE A 156 2.54 -15.09 0.75
C PHE A 156 3.48 -15.27 -0.44
N ALA A 157 4.26 -16.36 -0.53
CA ALA A 157 5.10 -16.64 -1.70
C ALA A 157 4.25 -17.09 -2.91
N ASN A 158 3.23 -17.91 -2.69
CA ASN A 158 2.32 -18.44 -3.72
C ASN A 158 1.52 -17.33 -4.41
N PHE A 159 1.26 -16.23 -3.72
CA PHE A 159 0.69 -15.00 -4.28
C PHE A 159 1.28 -14.61 -5.66
N PHE A 160 2.61 -14.72 -5.83
CA PHE A 160 3.28 -14.35 -7.08
C PHE A 160 2.87 -15.24 -8.26
N TRP A 161 2.62 -16.53 -8.01
CA TRP A 161 2.17 -17.47 -9.03
C TRP A 161 0.70 -17.23 -9.41
N LEU A 162 -0.13 -16.82 -8.44
CA LEU A 162 -1.53 -16.53 -8.64
C LEU A 162 -1.78 -15.22 -9.40
N SER A 163 -0.80 -14.32 -9.38
CA SER A 163 -0.81 -13.05 -10.11
C SER A 163 -0.63 -13.20 -11.64
N THR A 164 -0.93 -14.37 -12.20
CA THR A 164 -0.81 -14.66 -13.64
C THR A 164 -2.04 -14.20 -14.41
N PHE A 165 -1.80 -13.49 -15.52
CA PHE A 165 -2.86 -13.14 -16.45
C PHE A 165 -3.35 -14.38 -17.22
N GLY A 166 -4.64 -14.41 -17.54
CA GLY A 166 -5.22 -15.41 -18.42
C GLY A 166 -4.64 -15.35 -19.84
N ASN A 167 -5.15 -16.20 -20.73
CA ASN A 167 -4.70 -16.25 -22.12
C ASN A 167 -4.90 -14.91 -22.88
N GLN A 168 -4.23 -14.75 -24.01
CA GLN A 168 -4.25 -13.52 -24.82
C GLN A 168 -5.67 -13.04 -25.19
N PHE A 169 -6.59 -13.98 -25.43
CA PHE A 169 -7.99 -13.64 -25.73
C PHE A 169 -8.72 -13.05 -24.50
N SER A 170 -8.51 -13.62 -23.31
CA SER A 170 -9.07 -13.09 -22.06
C SER A 170 -8.52 -11.69 -21.75
N GLN A 171 -7.21 -11.46 -21.94
CA GLN A 171 -6.58 -10.15 -21.77
C GLN A 171 -7.14 -9.13 -22.77
N TRP A 172 -7.27 -9.52 -24.04
CA TRP A 172 -7.87 -8.68 -25.08
C TRP A 172 -9.30 -8.28 -24.73
N ARG A 173 -10.14 -9.23 -24.30
CA ARG A 173 -11.52 -8.97 -23.88
C ARG A 173 -11.57 -8.03 -22.68
N ALA A 174 -10.75 -8.29 -21.67
CA ALA A 174 -10.67 -7.52 -20.44
C ALA A 174 -10.34 -6.04 -20.72
N LYS A 175 -9.30 -5.79 -21.54
CA LYS A 175 -8.93 -4.43 -21.98
C LYS A 175 -10.00 -3.79 -22.87
N ARG A 176 -10.60 -4.53 -23.81
CA ARG A 176 -11.57 -3.97 -24.76
C ARG A 176 -12.92 -3.57 -24.14
N VAL A 177 -13.40 -4.28 -23.12
CA VAL A 177 -14.75 -4.05 -22.58
C VAL A 177 -14.72 -3.09 -21.38
N LYS A 178 -13.70 -3.23 -20.51
CA LYS A 178 -13.64 -2.55 -19.21
C LYS A 178 -12.36 -1.75 -18.96
N ASN A 179 -11.43 -1.75 -19.92
CA ASN A 179 -10.08 -1.19 -19.75
C ASN A 179 -9.38 -1.67 -18.47
N ASN A 180 -9.64 -2.91 -18.05
CA ASN A 180 -9.12 -3.47 -16.81
C ASN A 180 -8.57 -4.87 -17.08
N ILE A 181 -7.24 -5.02 -17.12
CA ILE A 181 -6.58 -6.30 -17.39
C ILE A 181 -6.71 -7.30 -16.23
N ALA A 182 -6.98 -6.85 -15.00
CA ALA A 182 -7.16 -7.72 -13.84
C ALA A 182 -8.31 -8.73 -14.06
N LEU A 183 -9.33 -8.36 -14.85
CA LEU A 183 -10.44 -9.25 -15.23
C LEU A 183 -10.03 -10.48 -16.07
N SER A 184 -8.78 -10.53 -16.55
CA SER A 184 -8.23 -11.72 -17.20
C SER A 184 -7.62 -12.72 -16.22
N MET A 185 -7.40 -12.32 -14.97
CA MET A 185 -6.72 -13.15 -13.99
C MET A 185 -7.70 -14.17 -13.41
N PRO A 186 -7.38 -15.48 -13.41
CA PRO A 186 -8.32 -16.50 -12.95
C PRO A 186 -8.77 -16.36 -11.49
N MET A 187 -7.92 -15.79 -10.63
CA MET A 187 -8.22 -15.58 -9.21
C MET A 187 -9.00 -14.29 -8.93
N PHE A 188 -9.09 -13.36 -9.89
CA PHE A 188 -9.56 -12.01 -9.61
C PHE A 188 -11.08 -11.94 -9.65
N ASP A 189 -11.68 -11.86 -8.47
CA ASP A 189 -13.09 -11.55 -8.31
C ASP A 189 -13.30 -10.04 -8.22
N TYR A 190 -13.87 -9.47 -9.28
CA TYR A 190 -14.03 -8.02 -9.40
C TYR A 190 -15.12 -7.46 -8.48
N ASP A 191 -16.14 -8.25 -8.14
CA ASP A 191 -17.20 -7.78 -7.26
C ASP A 191 -16.73 -7.78 -5.80
N VAL A 192 -15.94 -8.78 -5.39
CA VAL A 192 -15.22 -8.76 -4.10
C VAL A 192 -14.32 -7.53 -4.02
N HIS A 193 -13.52 -7.29 -5.06
CA HIS A 193 -12.58 -6.17 -5.11
C HIS A 193 -13.27 -4.80 -4.95
N LYS A 194 -14.32 -4.54 -5.74
CA LYS A 194 -15.09 -3.29 -5.63
C LYS A 194 -15.84 -3.17 -4.32
N THR A 195 -16.33 -4.27 -3.76
CA THR A 195 -17.06 -4.25 -2.47
C THR A 195 -16.13 -3.87 -1.33
N ALA A 196 -14.92 -4.45 -1.30
CA ALA A 196 -13.90 -4.07 -0.31
C ALA A 196 -13.47 -2.61 -0.48
N TRP A 197 -13.21 -2.16 -1.71
CA TRP A 197 -12.89 -0.76 -1.99
C TRP A 197 -14.00 0.20 -1.53
N LYS A 198 -15.25 -0.15 -1.85
CA LYS A 198 -16.42 0.61 -1.43
C LYS A 198 -16.52 0.68 0.10
N ASP A 199 -16.28 -0.41 0.82
CA ASP A 199 -16.33 -0.39 2.29
C ASP A 199 -15.19 0.43 2.90
N ILE A 200 -14.00 0.45 2.32
CA ILE A 200 -12.90 1.36 2.73
C ILE A 200 -13.38 2.83 2.63
N ALA A 201 -13.95 3.20 1.48
CA ALA A 201 -14.44 4.56 1.25
C ALA A 201 -15.60 4.92 2.19
N GLU A 202 -16.61 4.06 2.32
CA GLU A 202 -17.73 4.31 3.22
C GLU A 202 -17.32 4.27 4.70
N SER A 203 -16.31 3.49 5.08
CA SER A 203 -15.78 3.45 6.45
C SER A 203 -15.07 4.74 6.83
N ALA A 204 -14.29 5.33 5.91
CA ALA A 204 -13.71 6.66 6.13
C ALA A 204 -14.81 7.66 6.50
N GLU A 205 -15.84 7.77 5.66
CA GLU A 205 -16.96 8.70 5.89
C GLU A 205 -17.74 8.43 7.17
N ARG A 206 -18.01 7.16 7.51
CA ARG A 206 -18.70 6.81 8.77
C ARG A 206 -17.93 7.30 10.00
N ASN A 207 -16.61 7.37 9.91
CA ASN A 207 -15.73 7.71 11.03
C ASN A 207 -15.23 9.17 10.99
N ASN A 208 -15.39 9.87 9.87
CA ASN A 208 -15.10 11.29 9.74
C ASN A 208 -15.98 12.11 10.67
N LYS A 209 -15.36 12.89 11.56
CA LYS A 209 -16.04 13.78 12.50
C LYS A 209 -15.44 15.17 12.31
N PRO A 210 -15.95 15.96 11.36
CA PRO A 210 -15.38 17.26 11.04
C PRO A 210 -15.16 18.15 12.27
N GLY A 211 -13.99 18.77 12.34
CA GLY A 211 -13.53 19.57 13.49
C GLY A 211 -13.07 18.76 14.72
N LYS A 212 -13.06 17.42 14.65
CA LYS A 212 -12.58 16.54 15.74
C LYS A 212 -11.66 15.42 15.27
N PHE A 213 -11.97 14.80 14.14
CA PHE A 213 -11.19 13.69 13.59
C PHE A 213 -11.44 13.61 12.08
N THR A 214 -10.38 13.66 11.29
CA THR A 214 -10.46 13.64 9.83
C THR A 214 -10.04 12.29 9.28
N THR A 215 -10.82 11.76 8.34
CA THR A 215 -10.44 10.56 7.58
C THR A 215 -10.19 10.91 6.13
N PHE A 216 -9.39 10.09 5.44
CA PHE A 216 -9.21 10.20 3.99
C PHE A 216 -9.60 8.90 3.32
N ILE A 217 -10.34 9.01 2.20
CA ILE A 217 -10.50 7.86 1.29
C ILE A 217 -9.16 7.67 0.57
N GLY A 218 -8.61 6.46 0.63
CA GLY A 218 -7.31 6.20 0.03
C GLY A 218 -6.96 4.73 -0.12
N TYR A 219 -5.87 4.45 -0.85
CA TYR A 219 -5.35 3.11 -1.08
C TYR A 219 -3.84 3.17 -1.39
N GLU A 220 -3.12 2.06 -1.26
CA GLU A 220 -1.73 1.99 -1.68
C GLU A 220 -1.59 1.51 -3.14
N PHE A 221 -0.91 2.31 -3.97
CA PHE A 221 -0.41 1.93 -5.28
C PHE A 221 0.94 1.20 -5.16
N THR A 222 0.88 -0.12 -5.18
CA THR A 222 1.99 -1.02 -4.82
C THR A 222 2.84 -1.44 -6.03
N THR A 223 3.71 -0.57 -6.55
CA THR A 223 4.56 -0.90 -7.72
C THR A 223 6.04 -1.05 -7.38
N ASN A 224 6.84 -1.56 -8.32
CA ASN A 224 8.29 -1.67 -8.19
C ASN A 224 9.00 -1.37 -9.51
N SER A 225 10.32 -1.22 -9.47
CA SER A 225 11.16 -0.94 -10.64
C SER A 225 11.40 -2.18 -11.54
N GLY A 226 10.38 -3.02 -11.73
CA GLY A 226 10.43 -4.24 -12.54
C GLY A 226 11.01 -5.46 -11.83
N LEU A 227 11.04 -6.60 -12.54
CA LEU A 227 11.42 -7.90 -11.98
C LEU A 227 12.91 -8.03 -11.63
N ILE A 228 13.79 -7.38 -12.39
CA ILE A 228 15.25 -7.49 -12.24
C ILE A 228 15.73 -6.64 -11.08
N GLU A 229 15.45 -5.34 -11.11
CA GLU A 229 15.88 -4.42 -10.05
C GLU A 229 15.03 -4.60 -8.79
N GLY A 230 13.70 -4.67 -8.93
CA GLY A 230 12.80 -4.94 -7.81
C GLY A 230 12.86 -3.91 -6.68
N GLY A 231 13.21 -2.66 -6.97
CA GLY A 231 13.19 -1.56 -6.01
C GLY A 231 11.77 -1.09 -5.71
N ASN A 232 11.50 -0.76 -4.45
CA ASN A 232 10.23 -0.22 -3.97
C ASN A 232 9.85 1.09 -4.67
N LEU A 233 8.64 1.14 -5.23
CA LEU A 233 8.05 2.35 -5.82
C LEU A 233 6.57 2.47 -5.39
N HIS A 234 6.27 2.20 -4.12
CA HIS A 234 4.90 2.28 -3.60
C HIS A 234 4.50 3.73 -3.29
N ARG A 235 3.20 4.04 -3.36
CA ARG A 235 2.63 5.34 -2.96
C ARG A 235 1.27 5.15 -2.32
N ASN A 236 0.94 5.94 -1.29
CA ASN A 236 -0.45 6.06 -0.83
C ASN A 236 -1.18 7.14 -1.62
N VAL A 237 -2.31 6.80 -2.21
CA VAL A 237 -3.16 7.76 -2.93
C VAL A 237 -4.30 8.16 -2.02
N LEU A 238 -4.44 9.46 -1.76
CA LEU A 238 -5.49 10.05 -0.95
C LEU A 238 -6.36 10.98 -1.80
N PHE A 239 -7.68 10.90 -1.65
CA PHE A 239 -8.64 11.75 -2.36
C PHE A 239 -9.06 12.96 -1.52
N GLU A 240 -9.30 14.10 -2.16
CA GLU A 240 -9.64 15.36 -1.50
C GLU A 240 -11.03 15.35 -0.84
N THR A 241 -11.98 14.63 -1.42
CA THR A 241 -13.39 14.69 -1.03
C THR A 241 -13.95 13.30 -0.71
N SER A 242 -15.24 13.27 -0.36
CA SER A 242 -16.02 12.03 -0.22
C SER A 242 -16.30 11.32 -1.56
N GLU A 243 -15.91 11.91 -2.70
CA GLU A 243 -15.99 11.26 -4.00
C GLU A 243 -14.77 10.36 -4.26
N TYR A 244 -15.00 9.23 -4.93
CA TYR A 244 -13.95 8.26 -5.19
C TYR A 244 -14.24 7.47 -6.48
N PRO A 245 -13.22 6.97 -7.20
CA PRO A 245 -13.45 6.17 -8.40
C PRO A 245 -14.09 4.82 -8.03
N LYS A 246 -14.96 4.26 -8.88
CA LYS A 246 -15.66 3.00 -8.62
C LYS A 246 -14.73 1.79 -8.43
N ARG A 247 -13.49 1.89 -8.90
CA ARG A 247 -12.36 1.02 -8.51
C ARG A 247 -11.08 1.87 -8.42
N PRO A 248 -10.08 1.47 -7.63
CA PRO A 248 -8.76 2.09 -7.70
C PRO A 248 -8.06 1.78 -9.03
N TRP A 249 -7.10 2.63 -9.40
CA TRP A 249 -6.14 2.38 -10.47
C TRP A 249 -4.86 1.83 -9.85
N THR A 250 -4.39 0.68 -10.31
CA THR A 250 -3.48 -0.16 -9.52
C THR A 250 -2.23 -0.53 -10.31
N ARG A 251 -1.27 -1.17 -9.63
CA ARG A 251 -0.08 -1.74 -10.30
C ARG A 251 -0.41 -2.71 -11.46
N ILE A 252 -1.63 -3.26 -11.47
CA ILE A 252 -2.10 -4.18 -12.52
C ILE A 252 -2.43 -3.39 -13.80
N ASP A 253 -2.87 -2.14 -13.66
CA ASP A 253 -3.14 -1.24 -14.78
C ASP A 253 -1.83 -0.75 -15.43
N SER A 254 -0.89 -0.25 -14.62
CA SER A 254 0.51 -0.06 -15.02
C SER A 254 1.46 -0.01 -13.82
N ILE A 255 2.71 -0.38 -14.05
CA ILE A 255 3.79 -0.32 -13.04
C ILE A 255 4.48 1.04 -12.98
N ASN A 256 4.22 1.92 -13.95
CA ASN A 256 4.86 3.22 -14.06
C ASN A 256 4.12 4.27 -13.19
N PRO A 257 4.78 4.92 -12.22
CA PRO A 257 4.19 6.01 -11.45
C PRO A 257 3.68 7.18 -12.30
N GLU A 258 4.30 7.45 -13.46
CA GLU A 258 3.85 8.54 -14.35
C GLU A 258 2.49 8.24 -14.99
N ASP A 259 2.16 6.96 -15.19
CA ASP A 259 0.82 6.56 -15.66
C ASP A 259 -0.23 6.75 -14.54
N LEU A 260 0.15 6.53 -13.27
CA LEU A 260 -0.69 6.84 -12.11
C LEU A 260 -0.99 8.34 -12.07
N TRP A 261 0.04 9.18 -12.19
CA TRP A 261 -0.10 10.64 -12.18
C TRP A 261 -0.96 11.14 -13.34
N SER A 262 -0.83 10.51 -14.53
CA SER A 262 -1.67 10.82 -15.69
C SER A 262 -3.14 10.46 -15.43
N TRP A 263 -3.41 9.35 -14.75
CA TRP A 263 -4.76 8.98 -14.32
C TRP A 263 -5.31 9.94 -13.26
N MET A 264 -4.49 10.38 -12.31
CA MET A 264 -4.87 11.40 -11.32
C MET A 264 -5.24 12.73 -11.99
N ASP A 265 -4.52 13.16 -13.04
CA ASP A 265 -4.90 14.34 -13.82
C ASP A 265 -6.26 14.18 -14.52
N GLN A 266 -6.61 12.97 -14.98
CA GLN A 266 -7.94 12.70 -15.54
C GLN A 266 -9.04 12.77 -14.47
N LEU A 267 -8.75 12.37 -13.22
CA LEU A 267 -9.69 12.56 -12.12
C LEU A 267 -9.90 14.04 -11.80
N ARG A 268 -8.84 14.85 -11.83
CA ARG A 268 -8.93 16.30 -11.67
C ARG A 268 -9.81 16.96 -12.74
N GLU A 269 -9.71 16.50 -13.99
CA GLU A 269 -10.60 16.95 -15.07
C GLU A 269 -12.09 16.61 -14.82
N LEU A 270 -12.36 15.57 -14.03
CA LEU A 270 -13.69 15.16 -13.60
C LEU A 270 -14.14 15.84 -12.29
N GLY A 271 -13.29 16.67 -11.68
CA GLY A 271 -13.59 17.41 -10.46
C GLY A 271 -13.14 16.74 -9.15
N LEU A 272 -12.35 15.66 -9.22
CA LEU A 272 -11.80 14.97 -8.04
C LEU A 272 -10.28 15.16 -7.97
N ASP A 273 -9.80 15.93 -7.00
CA ASP A 273 -8.36 16.04 -6.72
C ASP A 273 -7.86 14.90 -5.83
N SER A 274 -6.57 14.62 -5.94
CA SER A 274 -5.88 13.59 -5.17
C SER A 274 -4.38 13.88 -5.07
N ILE A 275 -3.74 13.29 -4.07
CA ILE A 275 -2.28 13.27 -3.94
C ILE A 275 -1.77 11.83 -3.81
N ALA A 276 -0.52 11.61 -4.21
CA ALA A 276 0.21 10.36 -4.03
C ALA A 276 1.42 10.61 -3.13
N ILE A 277 1.59 9.78 -2.10
CA ILE A 277 2.65 9.90 -1.10
C ILE A 277 3.64 8.74 -1.30
N PRO A 278 4.76 8.94 -2.02
CA PRO A 278 5.80 7.93 -2.10
C PRO A 278 6.38 7.60 -0.73
N HIS A 279 6.67 6.32 -0.50
CA HIS A 279 7.20 5.84 0.78
C HIS A 279 8.26 4.74 0.59
N ASN A 280 8.98 4.42 1.68
CA ASN A 280 10.13 3.50 1.71
C ASN A 280 11.11 3.70 0.55
N SER A 281 11.47 4.96 0.32
CA SER A 281 12.40 5.31 -0.76
C SER A 281 13.79 4.70 -0.56
N ASN A 282 14.19 4.44 0.69
CA ASN A 282 15.39 3.69 1.06
C ASN A 282 15.45 2.30 0.39
N GLY A 283 14.30 1.63 0.22
CA GLY A 283 14.17 0.32 -0.42
C GLY A 283 13.98 0.39 -1.95
N SER A 284 14.08 1.57 -2.56
CA SER A 284 13.84 1.81 -4.00
C SER A 284 14.99 1.40 -4.92
N ASN A 285 16.14 1.02 -4.38
CA ASN A 285 17.36 0.74 -5.15
C ASN A 285 17.74 1.92 -6.07
N GLY A 286 17.66 3.14 -5.53
CA GLY A 286 18.00 4.38 -6.22
C GLY A 286 16.93 4.94 -7.17
N ARG A 287 15.76 4.29 -7.28
CA ARG A 287 14.75 4.57 -8.31
C ARG A 287 13.72 5.63 -7.92
N MET A 288 13.55 5.94 -6.63
CA MET A 288 12.48 6.86 -6.21
C MET A 288 12.72 8.31 -6.68
N PHE A 289 13.98 8.75 -6.68
CA PHE A 289 14.36 10.15 -6.92
C PHE A 289 15.34 10.31 -8.09
N GLU A 290 15.10 9.62 -9.21
CA GLU A 290 15.94 9.69 -10.43
C GLU A 290 15.94 11.08 -11.09
N THR A 291 16.99 11.43 -11.84
CA THR A 291 17.04 12.66 -12.65
C THR A 291 16.59 12.44 -14.09
N LYS A 292 15.90 11.32 -14.33
CA LYS A 292 15.33 10.89 -15.61
C LYS A 292 13.89 10.44 -15.38
N ALA A 293 13.04 10.66 -16.37
CA ALA A 293 11.71 10.08 -16.42
C ALA A 293 11.78 8.57 -16.73
N TRP A 294 10.64 7.89 -16.63
CA TRP A 294 10.50 6.46 -16.84
C TRP A 294 10.94 5.99 -18.23
N ASP A 295 10.68 6.81 -19.26
CA ASP A 295 11.10 6.55 -20.64
C ASP A 295 12.61 6.81 -20.89
N GLY A 296 13.33 7.29 -19.87
CA GLY A 296 14.75 7.61 -19.91
C GLY A 296 15.07 9.04 -20.36
N SER A 297 14.06 9.84 -20.70
CA SER A 297 14.22 11.27 -20.98
C SER A 297 14.72 12.02 -19.75
N LEU A 298 15.36 13.16 -19.99
CA LEU A 298 15.84 14.02 -18.91
C LEU A 298 14.67 14.76 -18.28
N VAL A 299 14.65 14.84 -16.95
CA VAL A 299 13.68 15.69 -16.23
C VAL A 299 13.76 17.14 -16.72
N ASP A 300 12.62 17.74 -17.03
CA ASP A 300 12.42 19.13 -17.41
C ASP A 300 11.36 19.81 -16.52
N LYS A 301 10.99 21.05 -16.85
CA LYS A 301 10.05 21.84 -16.05
C LYS A 301 8.67 21.20 -16.06
N GLU A 302 8.25 20.67 -17.19
CA GLU A 302 6.99 19.98 -17.41
C GLU A 302 6.91 18.73 -16.52
N TYR A 303 7.97 17.92 -16.47
CA TYR A 303 8.07 16.79 -15.55
C TYR A 303 8.06 17.25 -14.09
N ALA A 304 8.80 18.30 -13.75
CA ALA A 304 8.84 18.82 -12.39
C ALA A 304 7.45 19.25 -11.90
N ASP A 305 6.70 19.99 -12.72
CA ASP A 305 5.32 20.39 -12.42
C ASP A 305 4.38 19.19 -12.40
N PHE A 306 4.60 18.19 -13.26
CA PHE A 306 3.84 16.94 -13.28
C PHE A 306 4.00 16.11 -12.02
N ARG A 307 5.23 15.94 -11.55
CA ARG A 307 5.48 15.26 -10.29
C ARG A 307 4.97 16.09 -9.12
N MET A 308 5.31 17.37 -9.03
CA MET A 308 5.01 18.18 -7.85
C MET A 308 3.51 18.38 -7.60
N ARG A 309 2.67 18.40 -8.63
CA ARG A 309 1.21 18.43 -8.44
C ARG A 309 0.63 17.11 -7.95
N ASN A 310 1.30 15.99 -8.22
CA ASN A 310 0.83 14.64 -7.86
C ASN A 310 1.47 14.10 -6.59
N GLU A 311 2.75 14.37 -6.36
CA GLU A 311 3.54 13.92 -5.20
C GLU A 311 4.13 15.12 -4.44
N PRO A 312 3.30 15.98 -3.83
CA PRO A 312 3.79 17.17 -3.10
C PRO A 312 4.43 16.84 -1.75
N ILE A 313 4.30 15.61 -1.27
CA ILE A 313 4.83 15.14 0.02
C ILE A 313 5.42 13.73 -0.11
N VAL A 314 6.39 13.39 0.74
CA VAL A 314 7.00 12.04 0.82
C VAL A 314 6.97 11.54 2.26
N GLU A 315 6.78 10.24 2.42
CA GLU A 315 7.01 9.56 3.69
C GLU A 315 8.52 9.36 3.89
N ASN A 316 9.10 10.15 4.78
CA ASN A 316 10.54 10.15 5.06
C ASN A 316 10.93 9.05 6.07
N THR A 317 10.04 8.66 6.98
CA THR A 317 10.34 7.64 7.99
C THR A 317 9.15 6.72 8.27
N GLN A 318 9.46 5.45 8.54
CA GLN A 318 8.51 4.36 8.72
C GLN A 318 9.15 3.24 9.56
N VAL A 319 8.37 2.23 9.96
CA VAL A 319 8.86 0.99 10.59
C VAL A 319 9.99 0.29 9.83
N LYS A 320 10.05 0.44 8.50
CA LYS A 320 11.15 -0.09 7.67
C LYS A 320 12.31 0.92 7.55
N GLY A 321 12.62 1.60 8.63
CA GLY A 321 13.71 2.56 8.76
C GLY A 321 13.44 3.91 8.11
N THR A 322 14.38 4.84 8.35
CA THR A 322 14.34 6.19 7.77
C THR A 322 14.89 6.21 6.35
N SER A 323 14.28 7.04 5.52
CA SER A 323 14.73 7.41 4.17
C SER A 323 15.37 8.81 4.12
N ASP A 324 15.73 9.41 5.26
CA ASP A 324 16.27 10.76 5.33
C ASP A 324 17.64 10.89 4.63
N THR A 325 18.64 10.16 5.15
CA THR A 325 19.99 10.11 4.58
C THR A 325 20.68 8.77 4.87
N HIS A 326 21.89 8.60 4.36
CA HIS A 326 22.68 7.38 4.50
C HIS A 326 24.17 7.74 4.67
N PRO A 327 24.99 6.95 5.39
CA PRO A 327 26.40 7.30 5.63
C PRO A 327 27.24 7.41 4.36
N LEU A 328 26.89 6.63 3.32
CA LEU A 328 27.54 6.76 2.00
C LEU A 328 27.21 8.08 1.26
N LEU A 329 26.13 8.76 1.65
CA LEU A 329 25.68 10.02 1.04
C LEU A 329 26.07 11.24 1.87
N SER A 330 26.18 11.06 3.19
CA SER A 330 26.49 12.09 4.18
C SER A 330 27.56 11.58 5.17
N PRO A 331 28.81 11.35 4.73
CA PRO A 331 29.83 10.68 5.54
C PRO A 331 30.30 11.48 6.77
N ASP A 332 30.10 12.80 6.75
CA ASP A 332 30.48 13.70 7.84
C ASP A 332 29.31 13.98 8.82
N ASP A 333 28.16 13.35 8.61
CA ASP A 333 26.96 13.50 9.43
C ASP A 333 26.86 12.32 10.41
N GLU A 334 27.04 12.61 11.71
CA GLU A 334 27.05 11.61 12.78
C GLU A 334 25.69 10.90 12.97
N TRP A 335 24.60 11.44 12.41
CA TRP A 335 23.25 10.87 12.49
C TRP A 335 22.85 10.13 11.21
N ALA A 336 23.74 10.04 10.23
CA ALA A 336 23.42 9.44 8.94
C ALA A 336 23.19 7.92 8.98
N ASP A 337 23.53 7.26 10.09
CA ASP A 337 23.30 5.82 10.32
C ASP A 337 22.09 5.53 11.22
N PHE A 338 21.30 6.54 11.58
CA PHE A 338 20.08 6.37 12.36
C PHE A 338 19.07 5.49 11.60
N GLU A 339 18.59 4.42 12.25
CA GLU A 339 17.51 3.53 11.78
C GLU A 339 17.55 3.13 10.29
N ILE A 340 18.74 2.76 9.79
CA ILE A 340 18.90 2.34 8.40
C ILE A 340 18.38 0.92 8.18
N PHE A 341 17.40 0.80 7.28
CA PHE A 341 17.03 -0.48 6.67
C PHE A 341 17.68 -0.59 5.28
N PRO A 342 18.65 -1.52 5.09
CA PRO A 342 19.52 -1.51 3.90
C PRO A 342 19.00 -2.37 2.74
N TYR A 343 17.84 -3.01 2.88
CA TYR A 343 17.36 -4.00 1.92
C TYR A 343 16.23 -3.47 1.03
N ARG A 344 16.03 -4.11 -0.12
CA ARG A 344 14.88 -3.89 -0.99
C ARG A 344 13.63 -4.52 -0.37
N ILE A 345 12.52 -3.78 -0.37
CA ILE A 345 11.25 -4.26 0.22
C ILE A 345 10.74 -5.48 -0.55
N GLY A 346 10.37 -6.55 0.17
CA GLY A 346 9.81 -7.77 -0.44
C GLY A 346 10.81 -8.62 -1.24
N ARG A 347 12.12 -8.36 -1.16
CA ARG A 347 13.19 -9.09 -1.89
C ARG A 347 14.22 -9.74 -0.97
N GLY A 348 13.79 -10.14 0.23
CA GLY A 348 14.68 -10.72 1.25
C GLY A 348 15.78 -9.75 1.65
N LYS A 349 16.99 -10.26 1.91
CA LYS A 349 18.17 -9.45 2.31
C LYS A 349 18.98 -8.94 1.11
N THR A 350 18.30 -8.60 0.02
CA THR A 350 18.95 -8.00 -1.16
C THR A 350 19.20 -6.52 -0.87
N TYR A 351 20.46 -6.07 -0.93
CA TYR A 351 20.81 -4.67 -0.67
C TYR A 351 20.17 -3.70 -1.66
N SER A 352 19.77 -2.54 -1.16
CA SER A 352 19.29 -1.40 -1.93
C SER A 352 20.42 -0.39 -2.14
N ASP A 353 20.62 0.08 -3.38
CA ASP A 353 21.53 1.21 -3.65
C ASP A 353 20.97 2.50 -3.02
N PRO A 354 21.72 3.18 -2.12
CA PRO A 354 21.29 4.45 -1.54
C PRO A 354 21.18 5.59 -2.55
N ASN A 355 21.92 5.55 -3.66
CA ASN A 355 22.01 6.66 -4.60
C ASN A 355 20.71 6.86 -5.40
N GLY A 356 19.84 7.74 -4.92
CA GLY A 356 18.51 8.04 -5.46
C GLY A 356 17.37 7.48 -4.62
N GLY A 357 17.69 6.91 -3.46
CA GLY A 357 16.71 6.36 -2.51
C GLY A 357 16.54 7.17 -1.23
N TYR A 358 17.17 8.35 -1.09
CA TYR A 358 17.11 9.13 0.16
C TYR A 358 16.71 10.58 -0.07
N VAL A 359 15.90 11.11 0.84
CA VAL A 359 15.21 12.42 0.73
C VAL A 359 16.18 13.59 0.70
N ARG A 360 17.19 13.64 1.58
CA ARG A 360 18.19 14.73 1.55
C ARG A 360 18.96 14.78 0.23
N GLN A 361 19.20 13.62 -0.38
CA GLN A 361 19.80 13.57 -1.71
C GLN A 361 18.83 14.03 -2.80
N ALA A 362 17.53 13.70 -2.68
CA ALA A 362 16.49 14.20 -3.57
C ALA A 362 16.45 15.73 -3.56
N TYR A 363 16.49 16.36 -2.39
CA TYR A 363 16.59 17.82 -2.26
C TYR A 363 17.83 18.39 -2.96
N LYS A 364 19.00 17.77 -2.76
CA LYS A 364 20.23 18.17 -3.47
C LYS A 364 20.09 18.05 -4.99
N ARG A 365 19.50 16.96 -5.50
CA ARG A 365 19.22 16.77 -6.93
C ARG A 365 18.24 17.82 -7.46
N GLY A 366 17.17 18.11 -6.72
CA GLY A 366 16.17 19.10 -7.06
C GLY A 366 16.74 20.51 -7.16
N LEU A 367 17.59 20.91 -6.21
CA LEU A 367 18.31 22.19 -6.26
C LEU A 367 19.26 22.27 -7.47
N GLY A 368 19.94 21.17 -7.81
CA GLY A 368 20.78 21.09 -9.01
C GLY A 368 19.98 21.26 -10.30
N LEU A 369 18.86 20.55 -10.44
CA LEU A 369 17.95 20.68 -11.58
C LEU A 369 17.38 22.10 -11.70
N GLN A 370 17.04 22.73 -10.57
CA GLN A 370 16.56 24.10 -10.53
C GLN A 370 17.64 25.09 -11.00
N TRP A 371 18.89 24.88 -10.61
CA TRP A 371 20.02 25.70 -11.07
C TRP A 371 20.28 25.55 -12.58
N GLU A 372 20.03 24.36 -13.13
CA GLU A 372 20.08 24.07 -14.57
C GLU A 372 18.87 24.61 -15.35
N ASP A 373 17.93 25.31 -14.70
CA ASP A 373 16.65 25.77 -15.27
C ASP A 373 15.79 24.61 -15.82
N ARG A 374 15.81 23.46 -15.15
CA ARG A 374 15.03 22.24 -15.51
C ARG A 374 13.87 21.96 -14.55
N GLY A 375 13.52 22.91 -13.70
CA GLY A 375 12.50 22.72 -12.66
C GLY A 375 13.01 21.95 -11.43
N ASN A 376 12.14 21.73 -10.45
CA ASN A 376 12.48 21.02 -9.21
C ASN A 376 11.39 19.99 -8.85
N PRO A 377 11.53 18.71 -9.26
CA PRO A 377 10.57 17.64 -8.96
C PRO A 377 10.62 17.17 -7.48
N TYR A 378 11.57 17.70 -6.70
CA TYR A 378 11.87 17.25 -5.34
C TYR A 378 11.66 18.35 -4.31
N LYS A 379 10.78 19.31 -4.60
CA LYS A 379 10.41 20.40 -3.68
C LYS A 379 9.23 20.00 -2.77
N PHE A 380 9.20 18.74 -2.35
CA PHE A 380 8.11 18.16 -1.57
C PHE A 380 8.28 18.41 -0.06
N GLY A 381 7.18 18.33 0.68
CA GLY A 381 7.18 18.21 2.15
C GLY A 381 7.49 16.79 2.62
N VAL A 382 7.68 16.61 3.93
CA VAL A 382 7.96 15.30 4.53
C VAL A 382 6.95 14.97 5.63
N ILE A 383 6.60 13.69 5.74
CA ILE A 383 5.83 13.12 6.85
C ILE A 383 6.48 11.80 7.33
N GLY A 384 6.09 11.31 8.50
CA GLY A 384 6.24 9.90 8.87
C GLY A 384 4.92 9.14 8.72
N SER A 385 4.95 7.81 8.75
CA SER A 385 3.73 6.97 8.78
C SER A 385 4.05 5.57 9.30
N SER A 386 3.04 4.75 9.60
CA SER A 386 3.28 3.41 10.16
C SER A 386 3.51 2.30 9.16
N ASP A 387 2.73 2.27 8.08
CA ASP A 387 2.56 1.10 7.22
C ASP A 387 2.18 -0.13 8.03
N THR A 388 1.43 0.04 9.12
CA THR A 388 1.09 -1.09 9.96
C THR A 388 0.28 -2.13 9.19
N HIS A 389 0.58 -3.41 9.37
CA HIS A 389 -0.26 -4.50 8.88
C HIS A 389 -1.16 -5.07 9.96
N THR A 390 -1.36 -4.37 11.08
CA THR A 390 -2.22 -4.81 12.20
C THR A 390 -3.44 -3.91 12.40
N ALA A 391 -3.70 -2.99 11.46
CA ALA A 391 -4.63 -1.86 11.58
C ALA A 391 -4.28 -0.80 12.66
N ALA A 392 -3.29 -1.07 13.52
CA ALA A 392 -2.83 -0.20 14.59
C ALA A 392 -1.33 0.12 14.45
N GLY A 393 -0.96 1.41 14.33
CA GLY A 393 0.44 1.82 14.23
C GLY A 393 1.16 1.77 15.59
N ALA A 394 2.34 1.16 15.64
CA ALA A 394 3.19 1.10 16.84
C ALA A 394 4.14 2.30 16.89
N PHE A 395 3.79 3.34 17.66
CA PHE A 395 4.52 4.63 17.65
C PHE A 395 5.48 4.82 18.84
N VAL A 396 5.52 3.89 19.78
CA VAL A 396 6.33 4.00 21.00
C VAL A 396 7.21 2.77 21.15
N GLU A 397 8.54 2.95 21.22
CA GLU A 397 9.50 1.84 21.25
C GLU A 397 9.34 0.95 22.49
N SER A 398 9.00 1.52 23.64
CA SER A 398 8.78 0.75 24.88
C SER A 398 7.55 -0.15 24.85
N ASP A 399 6.63 0.08 23.90
CA ASP A 399 5.41 -0.70 23.70
C ASP A 399 5.31 -1.17 22.23
N PHE A 400 6.46 -1.48 21.64
CA PHE A 400 6.51 -1.87 20.23
C PHE A 400 6.02 -3.30 20.03
N TYR A 401 4.88 -3.44 19.37
CA TYR A 401 4.23 -4.72 19.06
C TYR A 401 4.42 -5.18 17.61
N ALA A 402 5.44 -4.65 16.93
CA ALA A 402 5.83 -5.04 15.58
C ALA A 402 4.80 -4.68 14.49
N LYS A 403 5.03 -5.16 13.26
CA LYS A 403 4.37 -4.68 12.04
C LYS A 403 3.49 -5.74 11.38
N VAL A 404 4.00 -6.95 11.22
CA VAL A 404 3.41 -8.00 10.36
C VAL A 404 2.71 -9.10 11.16
N GLY A 405 1.96 -8.68 12.18
CA GLY A 405 1.04 -9.54 12.92
C GLY A 405 1.75 -10.76 13.52
N VAL A 406 1.33 -11.96 13.12
CA VAL A 406 1.90 -13.19 13.71
C VAL A 406 3.33 -13.47 13.26
N LEU A 407 3.80 -12.87 12.15
CA LEU A 407 5.13 -13.19 11.60
C LEU A 407 6.29 -12.54 12.37
N ASP A 408 6.04 -11.48 13.12
CA ASP A 408 7.05 -10.74 13.90
C ASP A 408 6.58 -10.37 15.32
N GLY A 409 5.31 -10.61 15.69
CA GLY A 409 4.76 -10.25 16.99
C GLY A 409 5.29 -11.05 18.20
N LEU A 410 6.17 -12.04 17.98
CA LEU A 410 6.88 -12.74 19.05
C LEU A 410 8.39 -12.46 18.97
N PRO A 411 9.10 -12.28 20.11
CA PRO A 411 10.54 -11.97 20.12
C PRO A 411 11.40 -12.96 19.31
N ALA A 412 11.04 -14.25 19.38
CA ALA A 412 11.69 -15.33 18.65
C ALA A 412 11.54 -15.15 17.13
N LEU A 413 10.32 -14.85 16.65
CA LEU A 413 10.01 -14.66 15.24
C LEU A 413 10.57 -13.35 14.66
N ARG A 414 10.72 -12.32 15.51
CA ARG A 414 11.47 -11.10 15.18
C ARG A 414 12.98 -11.34 15.06
N GLY A 415 13.49 -12.48 15.55
CA GLY A 415 14.91 -12.82 15.52
C GLY A 415 15.73 -12.09 16.58
N THR A 416 15.10 -11.69 17.69
CA THR A 416 15.72 -10.91 18.79
C THR A 416 16.16 -11.76 19.98
N VAL A 417 15.62 -12.98 20.11
CA VAL A 417 16.01 -13.97 21.13
C VAL A 417 16.26 -15.32 20.45
N PRO A 418 17.10 -16.19 21.03
CA PRO A 418 17.34 -17.51 20.46
C PRO A 418 16.08 -18.38 20.58
N ILE A 419 15.85 -19.23 19.57
CA ILE A 419 14.75 -20.19 19.56
C ILE A 419 15.14 -21.46 20.32
N THR A 420 14.15 -22.07 20.96
CA THR A 420 14.27 -23.38 21.61
C THR A 420 14.38 -24.51 20.59
N GLY A 421 14.81 -25.69 21.04
CA GLY A 421 14.83 -26.87 20.19
C GLY A 421 13.44 -27.25 19.67
N GLN A 422 12.38 -27.03 20.45
CA GLN A 422 11.01 -27.30 20.03
C GLN A 422 10.55 -26.32 18.94
N GLU A 423 10.73 -25.01 19.15
CA GLU A 423 10.39 -23.99 18.16
C GLU A 423 11.17 -24.19 16.86
N TYR A 424 12.45 -24.58 16.96
CA TYR A 424 13.21 -24.96 15.77
C TYR A 424 12.57 -26.14 15.03
N MET A 425 12.13 -27.17 15.74
CA MET A 425 11.46 -28.31 15.09
C MET A 425 10.15 -27.90 14.43
N GLU A 426 9.35 -27.04 15.06
CA GLU A 426 8.09 -26.53 14.50
C GLU A 426 8.33 -25.63 13.27
N LEU A 427 9.34 -24.75 13.32
CA LEU A 427 9.68 -23.84 12.23
C LEU A 427 10.48 -24.50 11.10
N SER A 428 11.18 -25.61 11.37
CA SER A 428 12.04 -26.27 10.39
C SER A 428 11.37 -27.41 9.62
N GLN A 429 10.25 -27.93 10.13
CA GLN A 429 9.53 -29.06 9.53
C GLN A 429 8.49 -28.64 8.50
N GLY A 430 8.17 -29.56 7.58
CA GLY A 430 7.21 -29.39 6.49
C GLY A 430 7.88 -29.29 5.12
N GLU A 431 7.26 -29.89 4.10
CA GLU A 431 7.79 -29.94 2.73
C GLU A 431 7.94 -28.54 2.09
N ASP A 432 7.28 -27.53 2.64
CA ASP A 432 7.28 -26.16 2.14
C ASP A 432 8.02 -25.16 3.06
N ASN A 433 8.85 -25.59 4.01
CA ASN A 433 9.49 -24.63 4.92
C ASN A 433 10.45 -23.65 4.20
N SER A 434 10.21 -22.34 4.37
CA SER A 434 11.04 -21.24 3.84
C SER A 434 11.73 -20.41 4.93
N ASN A 435 11.70 -20.85 6.19
CA ASN A 435 12.39 -20.20 7.30
C ASN A 435 13.90 -20.42 7.22
N ASN A 436 14.65 -19.34 7.39
CA ASN A 436 16.10 -19.38 7.51
C ASN A 436 16.50 -19.25 8.98
N PHE A 437 17.65 -19.80 9.34
CA PHE A 437 18.18 -19.76 10.70
C PHE A 437 19.66 -19.38 10.69
N ILE A 438 20.10 -18.72 11.75
CA ILE A 438 21.49 -18.32 11.95
C ILE A 438 21.95 -18.69 13.36
N GLU A 439 23.13 -19.28 13.47
CA GLU A 439 23.78 -19.55 14.76
C GLU A 439 24.56 -18.32 15.23
N LYS A 440 24.33 -17.90 16.46
CA LYS A 440 25.07 -16.84 17.16
C LYS A 440 25.59 -17.37 18.49
N GLU A 441 26.40 -16.58 19.20
CA GLU A 441 27.02 -16.97 20.48
C GLU A 441 26.00 -17.49 21.52
N GLN A 442 24.80 -16.90 21.57
CA GLN A 442 23.75 -17.25 22.52
C GLN A 442 22.81 -18.37 22.04
N GLY A 443 23.02 -18.91 20.82
CA GLY A 443 22.21 -19.98 20.24
C GLY A 443 21.68 -19.66 18.84
N ARG A 444 20.67 -20.43 18.42
CA ARG A 444 20.05 -20.33 17.09
C ARG A 444 18.97 -19.26 17.07
N TYR A 445 18.90 -18.46 16.00
CA TYR A 445 17.89 -17.43 15.80
C TYR A 445 17.16 -17.67 14.48
N VAL A 446 15.92 -17.18 14.37
CA VAL A 446 15.27 -17.00 13.06
C VAL A 446 16.03 -15.93 12.29
N ASP A 447 16.48 -16.25 11.09
CA ASP A 447 17.22 -15.34 10.24
C ASP A 447 16.27 -14.42 9.46
N THR A 448 15.84 -13.35 10.11
CA THR A 448 14.92 -12.34 9.56
C THR A 448 15.52 -10.94 9.62
N TYR A 449 14.97 -10.02 8.83
CA TYR A 449 15.29 -8.59 8.91
C TYR A 449 14.36 -7.81 9.86
N TYR A 450 13.34 -8.45 10.44
CA TYR A 450 12.39 -7.79 11.37
C TYR A 450 13.06 -7.25 12.65
N SER A 451 14.26 -7.74 12.97
CA SER A 451 15.11 -7.19 14.04
C SER A 451 15.64 -5.78 13.76
N LEU A 452 15.57 -5.32 12.50
CA LEU A 452 15.96 -3.96 12.09
C LEU A 452 14.79 -2.97 12.09
N TRP A 453 13.57 -3.42 12.37
CA TRP A 453 12.41 -2.57 12.46
C TRP A 453 12.28 -1.99 13.87
N SER A 454 11.74 -0.78 13.98
CA SER A 454 11.51 -0.05 15.23
C SER A 454 10.13 0.62 15.19
N ALA A 455 9.74 1.31 16.26
CA ALA A 455 8.53 2.11 16.30
C ALA A 455 8.44 3.06 15.09
N SER A 456 7.26 3.12 14.49
CA SER A 456 7.03 3.89 13.29
C SER A 456 6.98 5.40 13.52
N GLY A 457 7.12 6.17 12.44
CA GLY A 457 6.81 7.60 12.45
C GLY A 457 5.30 7.89 12.45
N LEU A 458 4.97 9.12 12.82
CA LEU A 458 3.64 9.72 12.68
C LEU A 458 3.66 10.81 11.60
N ALA A 459 2.54 11.01 10.94
CA ALA A 459 2.33 12.17 10.09
C ALA A 459 2.00 13.38 10.98
N ALA A 460 2.61 14.52 10.68
CA ALA A 460 2.33 15.78 11.36
C ALA A 460 2.11 16.86 10.31
N VAL A 461 1.01 17.61 10.43
CA VAL A 461 0.64 18.66 9.49
C VAL A 461 0.33 19.96 10.21
N TRP A 462 0.75 21.07 9.63
CA TRP A 462 0.33 22.41 10.03
C TRP A 462 -0.83 22.83 9.15
N ALA A 463 -2.02 23.02 9.73
CA ALA A 463 -3.21 23.44 9.02
C ALA A 463 -3.78 24.75 9.59
N GLU A 464 -4.42 25.52 8.72
CA GLU A 464 -5.06 26.82 9.02
C GLU A 464 -6.50 26.63 9.47
#